data_AF-A0A6P0WV06-F1
#
_entry.id   AF-A0A6P0WV06-F1
#
_cell.length_a   1.000
_cell.length_b   1.000
_cell.length_c   1.000
_cell.angle_alpha   90.00
_cell.angle_beta   90.00
_cell.angle_gamma   90.00
#
_symmetry.space_group_name_H-M   'P 1'
#
loop_
_entity.id
_entity.type
_entity.pdbx_description
1 polymer ?
#
loop_
_entity_poly.entity_id
_entity_poly.type
_entity_poly.pdbx_seq_one_letter_code
_entity_poly.pdbx_strand_id
1 'polypeptide(L)' 'MNPYTHHIVPVAKGGTDDPENLIHLHKACHKQVHSFLQVKSLK' A
#
# COMPACT_ATOMS: atom_id res chain seq x y z
N MET A 1 3.73 3.65 9.00
CA MET A 1 4.00 3.01 7.70
C MET A 1 5.36 3.49 7.22
N ASN A 2 6.31 2.58 6.96
CA ASN A 2 7.60 2.94 6.39
C ASN A 2 7.35 3.51 4.99
N PRO A 3 7.81 4.73 4.62
CA PRO A 3 7.47 5.37 3.34
C PRO A 3 7.94 4.61 2.10
N TYR A 4 8.70 3.53 2.30
CA TYR A 4 9.21 2.66 1.25
C TYR A 4 8.61 1.26 1.26
N THR A 5 7.83 0.88 2.27
CA THR A 5 7.22 -0.44 2.36
C THR A 5 5.73 -0.32 2.16
N HIS A 6 5.21 -0.99 1.14
CA HIS A 6 3.80 -1.01 0.79
C HIS A 6 3.21 -2.40 1.02
N HIS A 7 2.02 -2.46 1.60
CA HIS A 7 1.25 -3.71 1.73
C HIS A 7 0.45 -3.96 0.44
N ILE A 8 0.68 -5.11 -0.20
CA ILE A 8 -0.03 -5.51 -1.43
C ILE A 8 -1.53 -5.65 -1.13
N VAL A 9 -1.86 -6.38 -0.06
CA VAL A 9 -3.17 -6.38 0.57
C VAL A 9 -3.16 -5.31 1.67
N PRO A 10 -4.04 -4.28 1.61
CA PRO A 10 -4.08 -3.25 2.64
C PRO A 10 -4.40 -3.83 4.02
N VAL A 11 -3.80 -3.27 5.06
CA VAL A 11 -4.08 -3.63 6.46
C VAL A 11 -5.59 -3.53 6.79
N ALA A 12 -6.27 -2.52 6.26
CA ALA A 12 -7.73 -2.35 6.42
C ALA A 12 -8.57 -3.50 5.84
N LYS A 13 -7.98 -4.35 4.98
CA LYS A 13 -8.58 -5.55 4.39
C LYS A 13 -7.98 -6.85 4.94
N GLY A 14 -7.21 -6.78 6.04
CA GLY A 14 -6.59 -7.95 6.66
C GLY A 14 -5.19 -8.28 6.15
N GLY A 15 -4.52 -7.36 5.44
CA GLY A 15 -3.12 -7.53 5.07
C GLY A 15 -2.19 -7.56 6.29
N THR A 16 -1.19 -8.41 6.24
CA THR A 16 -0.21 -8.65 7.31
C THR A 16 1.16 -8.06 6.99
N ASP A 17 2.05 -8.00 7.96
CA ASP A 17 3.46 -7.59 7.78
C ASP A 17 4.36 -8.75 7.28
N ASP A 18 3.78 -9.82 6.74
CA ASP A 18 4.53 -10.93 6.18
C ASP A 18 5.29 -10.48 4.92
N PRO A 19 6.55 -10.93 4.70
CA PRO A 19 7.37 -10.49 3.57
C PRO A 19 6.70 -10.67 2.20
N GLU A 20 5.83 -11.68 2.07
CA GLU A 20 5.03 -11.95 0.87
C GLU A 20 3.97 -10.86 0.58
N ASN A 21 3.51 -10.16 1.60
CA ASN A 21 2.54 -9.07 1.48
C ASN A 21 3.22 -7.69 1.41
N LEU A 22 4.55 -7.63 1.48
CA LEU A 22 5.31 -6.38 1.49
C LEU A 22 6.06 -6.19 0.17
N ILE A 23 5.93 -5.00 -0.42
CA ILE A 23 6.73 -4.56 -1.56
C ILE A 23 7.51 -3.30 -1.21
N HIS A 24 8.77 -3.26 -1.61
CA HIS A 24 9.59 -2.07 -1.46
C HIS A 24 9.38 -1.12 -2.66
N LEU A 25 8.94 0.10 -2.39
CA LEU A 25 8.67 1.13 -3.40
C LEU A 25 9.43 2.40 -3.08
N HIS A 26 9.82 3.14 -4.11
CA HIS A 26 10.27 4.51 -3.93
C HIS A 26 9.15 5.37 -3.33
N LYS A 27 9.51 6.38 -2.53
CA LYS A 27 8.57 7.28 -1.87
C LYS A 27 7.55 7.92 -2.84
N ALA A 28 7.99 8.31 -4.04
CA ALA A 28 7.10 8.89 -5.06
C ALA A 28 6.10 7.86 -5.62
N CYS A 29 6.56 6.65 -5.92
CA CYS A 29 5.71 5.54 -6.38
C CYS A 29 4.72 5.12 -5.30
N HIS A 30 5.16 5.04 -4.04
CA HIS A 30 4.31 4.75 -2.88
C HIS A 30 3.15 5.75 -2.78
N LYS A 31 3.44 7.04 -2.95
CA LYS A 31 2.41 8.10 -2.96
C LYS A 31 1.43 7.92 -4.12
N GLN A 32 1.91 7.62 -5.33
CA GLN A 32 1.05 7.43 -6.51
C GLN A 32 0.09 6.25 -6.34
N VAL A 33 0.56 5.11 -5.82
CA VAL A 33 -0.28 3.92 -5.58
C VAL A 33 -1.41 4.25 -4.59
N HIS A 34 -1.08 4.89 -3.47
CA HIS A 34 -2.11 5.30 -2.51
C HIS A 34 -3.06 6.34 -3.08
N SER A 35 -2.56 7.35 -3.81
CA SER A 35 -3.41 8.37 -4.44
C SER A 35 -4.37 7.78 -5.50
N PHE A 36 -3.93 6.81 -6.31
CA PHE A 36 -4.79 6.13 -7.30
C PHE A 36 -5.86 5.25 -6.65
N LEU A 37 -5.55 4.62 -5.52
CA LEU A 37 -6.49 3.74 -4.81
C LEU A 37 -7.53 4.51 -3.97
N GLN A 38 -7.25 5.74 -3.52
CA GLN A 38 -8.27 6.56 -2.82
C GLN A 38 -9.51 6.83 -3.68
N VAL A 39 -9.36 6.84 -5.01
CA VAL A 39 -10.46 7.07 -5.96
C VAL A 39 -11.42 5.86 -6.03
N LYS A 40 -11.01 4.67 -5.57
CA LYS A 40 -11.86 3.46 -5.55
C LYS A 40 -12.54 3.20 -4.21
N SER A 41 -12.32 4.03 -3.19
CA SER A 41 -12.98 3.90 -1.87
C SER A 41 -14.27 4.72 -1.74
N LEU A 42 -14.79 5.25 -2.86
CA LEU A 42 -16.13 5.81 -2.98
C LEU A 42 -17.03 4.78 -3.67
N LYS A 43 -17.56 3.83 -2.90
CA LYS A 43 -18.82 3.12 -3.17
C LYS A 43 -19.48 2.79 -1.84
#